data_AF-A0A2A4IW75-F1
#
_entry.id   AF-A0A2A4IW75-F1
#
_cell.length_a   1.000
_cell.length_b   1.000
_cell.length_c   1.000
_cell.angle_alpha   90.00
_cell.angle_beta   90.00
_cell.angle_gamma   90.00
#
_symmetry.space_group_name_H-M   'P 1'
#
loop_
_entity.id
_entity.type
_entity.pdbx_description
1 polymer ?
#
loop_
_entity_poly.entity_id
_entity_poly.type
_entity_poly.pdbx_seq_one_letter_code
_entity_poly.pdbx_strand_id
1 'polypeptide(L)'
;MSTRGYPNVWSNFERIVEDGRMLKFDIEDIPESMWSTAVEFMLGNYIREDVWWKAAGTAQDLDAIQEYRVLLTSIIRQKMSVACFLAEGDGSGRTLVAVNMCLPQEKGRFVEH
;
A
#
# COMPACT_ATOMS: atom_id res chain seq x y z
N MET A 1 -21.72 -9.61 -13.72
CA MET A 1 -20.39 -9.02 -13.42
C MET A 1 -19.43 -10.18 -13.25
N SER A 2 -18.35 -10.28 -14.03
CA SER A 2 -17.34 -11.31 -13.78
C SER A 2 -16.68 -11.01 -12.43
N THR A 3 -16.75 -11.95 -11.50
CA THR A 3 -15.99 -11.86 -10.25
C THR A 3 -14.50 -11.86 -10.60
N ARG A 4 -13.84 -10.73 -10.34
CA ARG A 4 -12.38 -10.62 -10.42
C ARG A 4 -11.78 -11.60 -9.40
N GLY A 5 -10.80 -12.40 -9.82
CA GLY A 5 -10.00 -13.21 -8.90
C GLY A 5 -9.26 -12.32 -7.89
N TYR A 6 -9.20 -12.73 -6.64
CA TYR A 6 -8.55 -11.96 -5.59
C TYR A 6 -7.92 -12.88 -4.53
N PRO A 7 -6.68 -12.62 -4.10
CA PRO A 7 -5.75 -11.61 -4.64
C PRO A 7 -5.16 -12.04 -6.00
N ASN A 8 -4.84 -11.07 -6.86
CA ASN A 8 -4.14 -11.32 -8.13
C ASN A 8 -2.78 -10.61 -8.17
N VAL A 9 -1.81 -11.22 -8.85
CA VAL A 9 -0.55 -10.58 -9.25
C VAL A 9 -0.79 -9.83 -10.57
N TRP A 10 -0.47 -8.54 -10.59
CA TRP A 10 -0.68 -7.64 -11.73
C TRP A 10 0.58 -7.43 -12.57
N SER A 11 1.74 -7.45 -11.92
CA SER A 11 3.03 -7.26 -12.59
C SER A 11 4.14 -7.91 -11.77
N ASN A 12 5.21 -8.31 -12.45
CA ASN A 12 6.48 -8.66 -11.82
C ASN A 12 7.62 -7.91 -12.51
N PHE A 13 8.71 -7.69 -11.80
CA PHE A 13 9.92 -7.09 -12.38
C PHE A 13 11.16 -7.48 -11.57
N GLU A 14 12.32 -7.36 -12.22
CA GLU A 14 13.61 -7.67 -11.62
C GLU A 14 14.52 -6.42 -11.62
N ARG A 15 15.38 -6.31 -10.62
CA ARG A 15 16.41 -5.26 -10.51
C ARG A 15 17.71 -5.86 -10.02
N ILE A 16 18.80 -5.49 -10.69
CA ILE A 16 20.15 -5.77 -10.22
C ILE A 16 20.57 -4.60 -9.33
N VAL A 17 20.94 -4.89 -8.09
CA VAL A 17 21.47 -3.90 -7.14
C VAL A 17 22.99 -3.76 -7.29
N GLU A 18 23.58 -2.72 -6.70
CA GLU A 18 25.00 -2.37 -6.87
C GLU A 18 25.98 -3.51 -6.54
N ASP A 19 25.61 -4.41 -5.63
CA ASP A 19 26.41 -5.58 -5.25
C ASP A 19 26.29 -6.76 -6.23
N GLY A 20 25.56 -6.59 -7.33
CA GLY A 20 25.34 -7.60 -8.37
C GLY A 20 24.23 -8.60 -8.08
N ARG A 21 23.57 -8.55 -6.92
CA ARG A 21 22.41 -9.41 -6.62
C ARG A 21 21.20 -8.99 -7.44
N MET A 22 20.44 -10.00 -7.89
CA MET A 22 19.18 -9.81 -8.59
C MET A 22 18.01 -9.93 -7.61
N LEU A 23 17.25 -8.85 -7.46
CA LEU A 23 16.03 -8.78 -6.66
C LEU A 23 14.80 -8.96 -7.55
N LYS A 24 13.80 -9.69 -7.07
CA LYS A 24 12.55 -9.95 -7.79
C LYS A 24 11.38 -9.34 -7.03
N PHE A 25 10.51 -8.64 -7.74
CA PHE A 25 9.40 -7.92 -7.17
C PHE A 25 8.09 -8.32 -7.82
N ASP A 26 7.06 -8.47 -7.00
CA ASP A 26 5.69 -8.73 -7.42
C ASP A 26 4.78 -7.57 -6.99
N ILE A 27 4.00 -7.04 -7.91
CA ILE A 27 2.91 -6.11 -7.62
C ILE A 27 1.61 -6.92 -7.62
N GLU A 28 0.96 -7.02 -6.47
CA GLU A 28 -0.27 -7.79 -6.29
C GLU A 28 -1.32 -7.03 -5.49
N ASP A 29 -2.55 -7.51 -5.57
CA ASP A 29 -3.59 -7.14 -4.60
C ASP A 29 -3.13 -7.44 -3.18
N ILE A 30 -3.36 -6.52 -2.26
CA ILE A 30 -2.94 -6.72 -0.86
C ILE A 30 -3.77 -7.86 -0.27
N PRO A 31 -3.18 -9.02 0.08
CA PRO A 31 -3.94 -10.12 0.66
C PRO A 31 -4.62 -9.71 1.96
N GLU A 32 -5.77 -10.29 2.29
CA GLU A 32 -6.53 -9.90 3.50
C GLU A 32 -5.71 -10.06 4.79
N SER A 33 -4.87 -11.10 4.84
CA SER A 33 -3.93 -11.34 5.93
C SER A 33 -2.90 -10.22 6.13
N MET A 34 -2.67 -9.40 5.10
CA MET A 34 -1.69 -8.31 5.10
C MET A 34 -2.33 -6.92 5.25
N TRP A 35 -3.65 -6.81 5.36
CA TRP A 35 -4.33 -5.51 5.41
C TRP A 35 -3.87 -4.63 6.56
N SER A 36 -3.78 -5.18 7.77
CA SER A 36 -3.30 -4.45 8.94
C SER A 36 -1.87 -3.95 8.73
N THR A 37 -0.98 -4.83 8.26
CA THR A 37 0.41 -4.51 7.97
C THR A 37 0.53 -3.40 6.92
N ALA A 38 -0.27 -3.44 5.86
CA ALA A 38 -0.25 -2.42 4.81
C ALA A 38 -0.76 -1.06 5.28
N VAL A 39 -1.78 -1.03 6.15
CA VAL A 39 -2.26 0.21 6.77
C VAL A 39 -1.16 0.81 7.65
N GLU A 40 -0.56 0.02 8.55
CA GLU A 40 0.51 0.52 9.42
C GLU A 40 1.77 0.90 8.64
N PHE A 41 2.07 0.24 7.51
CA PHE A 41 3.16 0.63 6.61
C PHE A 41 2.95 2.06 6.06
N MET A 42 1.72 2.40 5.64
CA MET A 42 1.39 3.75 5.20
C MET A 42 1.46 4.77 6.34
N LEU A 43 0.94 4.44 7.52
CA LEU A 43 1.00 5.34 8.69
C LEU A 43 2.43 5.57 9.17
N GLY A 44 3.29 4.56 9.09
CA GLY A 44 4.68 4.62 9.54
C GLY A 44 5.60 5.36 8.59
N ASN A 45 5.46 5.16 7.28
CA ASN A 45 6.36 5.72 6.26
C ASN A 45 5.77 6.98 5.61
N TYR A 46 4.58 6.87 5.02
CA TYR A 46 3.99 7.95 4.22
C TYR A 46 3.67 9.19 5.06
N ILE A 47 2.93 9.05 6.17
CA ILE A 47 2.58 10.21 7.02
C ILE A 47 3.82 10.93 7.56
N ARG A 48 4.88 10.19 7.89
CA ARG A 48 6.09 10.77 8.47
C ARG A 48 6.95 11.50 7.45
N GLU A 49 6.86 11.14 6.18
CA GLU A 49 7.77 11.65 5.15
C GLU A 49 7.10 12.64 4.20
N ASP A 50 5.79 12.48 3.95
CA ASP A 50 5.02 13.26 2.99
C ASP A 50 4.95 14.75 3.36
N VAL A 51 5.07 15.59 2.32
CA VAL A 51 5.17 17.04 2.46
C VAL A 51 3.89 17.64 3.02
N TRP A 52 2.70 17.13 2.66
CA TRP A 52 1.43 17.66 3.11
C TRP A 52 1.22 17.45 4.60
N TRP A 53 1.51 16.24 5.08
CA TRP A 53 1.41 15.88 6.49
C TRP A 53 2.37 16.68 7.36
N LYS A 54 3.61 16.89 6.89
CA LYS A 54 4.58 17.75 7.57
C LYS A 54 4.13 19.21 7.58
N ALA A 55 3.68 19.73 6.45
CA ALA A 55 3.27 21.12 6.32
C ALA A 55 2.02 21.46 7.16
N ALA A 56 1.08 20.51 7.27
CA ALA A 56 -0.14 20.67 8.06
C ALA A 56 0.07 20.42 9.58
N GLY A 57 1.23 19.88 9.99
CA GLY A 57 1.51 19.53 11.39
C GLY A 57 0.72 18.32 11.92
N THR A 58 0.00 17.62 11.04
CA THR A 58 -0.85 16.47 11.41
C THR A 58 -0.05 15.19 11.57
N ALA A 59 1.21 15.15 11.14
CA ALA A 59 2.08 13.98 11.31
C ALA A 59 2.39 13.63 12.77
N GLN A 60 2.18 14.57 13.71
CA GLN A 60 2.35 14.36 15.15
C GLN A 60 1.02 14.33 15.92
N ASP A 61 -0.10 14.58 15.24
CA ASP A 61 -1.42 14.58 15.84
C ASP A 61 -1.97 13.15 15.88
N LEU A 62 -2.12 12.63 17.10
CA LEU A 62 -2.59 11.26 17.31
C LEU A 62 -4.03 11.06 16.83
N ASP A 63 -4.88 12.08 16.95
CA ASP A 63 -6.29 11.98 16.54
C ASP A 63 -6.37 11.94 15.01
N ALA A 64 -5.64 12.82 14.32
CA ALA A 64 -5.54 12.81 12.86
C ALA A 64 -4.99 11.47 12.32
N ILE A 65 -3.99 10.89 13.00
CA ILE A 65 -3.45 9.57 12.64
C ILE A 65 -4.50 8.47 12.84
N GLN A 66 -5.31 8.53 13.90
CA GLN A 66 -6.39 7.56 14.13
C GLN A 66 -7.49 7.67 13.08
N GLU A 67 -7.93 8.88 12.74
CA GLU A 67 -8.91 9.11 11.68
C GLU A 67 -8.42 8.57 10.33
N TYR A 68 -7.15 8.83 10.00
CA TYR A 68 -6.56 8.32 8.77
C TYR A 68 -6.42 6.80 8.77
N ARG A 69 -6.10 6.16 9.92
CA ARG A 69 -6.12 4.69 10.05
C ARG A 69 -7.50 4.12 9.71
N VAL A 70 -8.58 4.73 10.21
CA VAL A 70 -9.96 4.33 9.89
C VAL A 70 -10.22 4.47 8.39
N LEU A 71 -9.82 5.60 7.79
CA LEU A 71 -9.96 5.84 6.36
C LEU A 71 -9.21 4.77 5.53
N LEU A 72 -7.92 4.55 5.79
CA LEU A 72 -7.11 3.56 5.06
C LEU A 72 -7.67 2.13 5.22
N THR A 73 -8.16 1.79 6.40
CA THR A 73 -8.83 0.50 6.66
C THR A 73 -10.13 0.36 5.84
N SER A 74 -10.87 1.45 5.64
CA SER A 74 -12.06 1.44 4.77
C SER A 74 -11.71 1.31 3.28
N ILE A 75 -10.59 1.91 2.85
CA ILE A 75 -10.12 1.86 1.46
C ILE A 75 -9.64 0.45 1.12
N ILE A 76 -8.80 -0.15 1.96
CA ILE A 76 -8.19 -1.46 1.65
C ILE A 76 -9.22 -2.59 1.55
N ARG A 77 -10.31 -2.51 2.33
CA ARG A 77 -11.44 -3.46 2.29
C ARG A 77 -12.16 -3.50 0.94
N GLN A 78 -11.96 -2.51 0.07
CA GLN A 78 -12.52 -2.47 -1.28
C GLN A 78 -11.75 -3.34 -2.27
N LYS A 79 -10.64 -3.97 -1.85
CA LYS A 79 -9.88 -4.94 -2.66
C LYS A 79 -9.35 -4.36 -3.98
N MET A 80 -9.00 -3.07 -3.94
CA MET A 80 -8.45 -2.33 -5.08
C MET A 80 -7.03 -1.82 -4.84
N SER A 81 -6.60 -1.73 -3.58
CA SER A 81 -5.24 -1.37 -3.22
C SER A 81 -4.26 -2.47 -3.61
N VAL A 82 -3.03 -2.08 -3.95
CA VAL A 82 -1.96 -2.99 -4.35
C VAL A 82 -0.75 -2.82 -3.44
N ALA A 83 0.02 -3.90 -3.30
CA ALA A 83 1.30 -3.92 -2.61
C ALA A 83 2.39 -4.40 -3.57
N CYS A 84 3.61 -3.91 -3.34
CA CYS A 84 4.81 -4.46 -3.94
C CYS A 84 5.53 -5.32 -2.90
N PHE A 85 5.87 -6.54 -3.28
CA PHE A 85 6.59 -7.49 -2.47
C PHE A 85 7.93 -7.83 -3.10
N LEU A 86 8.99 -7.80 -2.29
CA LEU A 86 10.28 -8.36 -2.63
C LEU A 86 10.26 -9.86 -2.30
N ALA A 87 10.51 -10.71 -3.30
CA ALA A 87 10.66 -12.14 -3.06
C ALA A 87 12.03 -12.44 -2.44
N GLU A 88 12.05 -13.14 -1.31
CA GLU A 88 13.28 -13.60 -0.70
C GLU A 88 13.83 -14.78 -1.53
N GLY A 89 15.08 -14.66 -2.00
CA GLY A 89 15.68 -15.61 -2.96
C GLY A 89 15.87 -17.04 -2.45
N ASP A 90 15.69 -17.27 -1.15
CA ASP A 90 15.75 -18.56 -0.47
C ASP A 90 14.37 -19.22 -0.27
N GLY A 91 13.30 -18.57 -0.71
CA GLY A 91 11.92 -19.05 -0.52
C GLY A 91 11.39 -18.90 0.91
N SER A 92 12.10 -18.18 1.79
CA SER A 92 11.69 -17.95 3.18
C SER A 92 10.46 -17.03 3.32
N GLY A 93 10.11 -16.29 2.27
CA GLY A 93 8.92 -15.47 2.25
C GLY A 93 9.00 -14.33 1.24
N ARG A 94 8.19 -13.30 1.50
CA ARG A 94 8.17 -12.07 0.72
C ARG A 94 8.08 -10.88 1.68
N THR A 95 8.83 -9.83 1.40
CA THR A 95 8.88 -8.61 2.21
C THR A 95 8.04 -7.52 1.56
N LEU A 96 7.14 -6.89 2.33
CA LEU A 96 6.36 -5.74 1.87
C LEU A 96 7.29 -4.52 1.70
N VAL A 97 7.41 -3.99 0.49
CA VAL A 97 8.31 -2.86 0.20
C VAL A 97 7.58 -1.59 -0.26
N ALA A 98 6.33 -1.71 -0.74
CA ALA A 98 5.50 -0.56 -1.06
C ALA A 98 4.01 -0.90 -1.00
N VAL A 99 3.19 0.12 -0.79
CA VAL A 99 1.72 0.04 -0.80
C VAL A 99 1.15 1.22 -1.58
N ASN A 100 0.12 0.99 -2.38
CA ASN A 100 -0.69 2.05 -2.97
C ASN A 100 -2.17 1.84 -2.63
N MET A 101 -2.73 2.78 -1.86
CA MET A 101 -4.10 2.73 -1.37
C MET A 101 -5.05 3.31 -2.42
N CYS A 102 -5.85 2.45 -3.05
CA CYS A 102 -6.66 2.84 -4.20
C CYS A 102 -8.14 2.88 -3.84
N LEU A 103 -8.77 4.03 -4.07
CA LEU A 103 -10.21 4.22 -3.94
C LEU A 103 -10.81 4.46 -5.34
N PRO A 104 -11.89 3.76 -5.73
CA PRO A 104 -12.58 4.08 -6.96
C PRO A 104 -13.21 5.47 -6.89
N GLN A 105 -12.92 6.30 -7.88
CA GLN A 105 -13.57 7.59 -8.03
C GLN A 105 -14.82 7.44 -8.90
N GLU A 106 -15.97 7.81 -8.36
CA GLU A 106 -17.20 7.91 -9.13
C GLU A 106 -17.10 9.11 -10.08
N LYS A 107 -17.37 8.87 -11.37
CA LYS A 107 -17.36 9.93 -12.38
C LYS A 107 -18.35 11.03 -12.00
N GLY A 108 -17.87 12.27 -11.88
CA GLY A 108 -18.70 13.44 -11.55
C GLY A 108 -18.85 13.71 -10.05
N ARG A 109 -18.23 12.90 -9.18
CA ARG A 109 -18.18 13.12 -7.75
C ARG A 109 -16.74 13.45 -7.36
N PHE A 110 -16.45 14.74 -7.31
CA PHE A 110 -15.24 15.23 -6.65
C PHE A 110 -15.54 15.35 -5.15
N VAL A 111 -14.53 15.10 -4.32
CA VAL A 111 -14.62 15.47 -2.90
C VAL A 111 -14.59 16.99 -2.88
N GLU A 112 -15.71 17.62 -2.54
CA GLU A 112 -15.72 19.04 -2.24
C GLU A 112 -14.92 19.25 -0.96
N HIS A 113 -13.89 20.10 -1.03
CA HIS A 113 -13.02 20.46 0.10
C HIS A 113 -13.56 21.69 0.81
#